data_AF-A0A7J6QD90-F1
#
_entry.id   AF-A0A7J6QD90-F1
#
_cell.length_a   1.000
_cell.length_b   1.000
_cell.length_c   1.000
_cell.angle_alpha   90.00
_cell.angle_beta   90.00
_cell.angle_gamma   90.00
#
_symmetry.space_group_name_H-M   'P 1'
#
loop_
_entity.id
_entity.type
_entity.pdbx_description
1 polymer ?
#
loop_
_entity_poly.entity_id
_entity_poly.type
_entity_poly.pdbx_seq_one_letter_code
_entity_poly.pdbx_strand_id
1 'polypeptide(L)'
;EFTEKFDSVGVITGDVSINPLANVVIMTTEILRTMLYRKDESLANIKTVIFDEVHFVNDPDRGVVWEECIILMPPDVPMVMLSATVPNYGEFADWVGRTKQRTVYTDKPYLLMDNKGVFNTAAYRKIYDEIRAAEAPAPHAKQAAGKGKGKGKGKGKGKGKGAHRGPVPKQPLTGESKIRLETQKLQGMIKALEADDKLPATVFVFSRVRCERYAMGMPHLDLLSGSAERSKVHVFLKESFSKLDETDRDLPQIQAVTDLALRGIGVHHGGLLPIVKEAVEILFSRGHIK
;
A
#
# COMPACT_ATOMS: atom_id res chain seq x y z
N GLU A 1 20.18 -2.18 -0.09
CA GLU A 1 20.29 -1.82 1.34
C GLU A 1 21.24 -2.75 2.12
N PHE A 2 20.88 -4.00 2.43
CA PHE A 2 21.76 -4.85 3.27
C PHE A 2 23.16 -5.07 2.66
N THR A 3 23.24 -5.25 1.34
CA THR A 3 24.51 -5.38 0.61
C THR A 3 25.38 -4.11 0.63
N GLU A 4 24.82 -2.95 0.98
CA GLU A 4 25.60 -1.70 1.16
C GLU A 4 26.20 -1.60 2.57
N LYS A 5 25.66 -2.38 3.53
CA LYS A 5 26.05 -2.38 4.94
C LYS A 5 26.87 -3.60 5.35
N PHE A 6 26.69 -4.73 4.65
CA PHE A 6 27.28 -6.02 4.99
C PHE A 6 27.84 -6.74 3.77
N ASP A 7 28.96 -7.44 3.96
CA ASP A 7 29.69 -8.10 2.87
C ASP A 7 29.09 -9.45 2.46
N SER A 8 28.35 -10.13 3.35
CA SER A 8 27.81 -11.47 3.13
C SER A 8 26.29 -11.48 3.29
N VAL A 9 25.60 -11.24 2.17
CA VAL A 9 24.14 -11.18 2.08
C VAL A 9 23.65 -12.12 0.97
N GLY A 10 22.58 -12.85 1.26
CA GLY A 10 21.88 -13.74 0.35
C GLY A 10 20.39 -13.45 0.30
N VAL A 11 19.74 -13.95 -0.74
CA VAL A 11 18.29 -13.88 -0.90
C VAL A 11 17.74 -15.22 -1.36
N ILE A 12 16.68 -15.70 -0.72
CA ILE A 12 15.96 -16.92 -1.09
C ILE A 12 14.49 -16.59 -1.26
N THR A 13 13.99 -16.74 -2.49
CA THR A 13 12.57 -16.64 -2.85
C THR A 13 12.10 -17.96 -3.46
N GLY A 14 10.82 -18.06 -3.83
CA GLY A 14 10.30 -19.24 -4.53
C GLY A 14 10.94 -19.46 -5.91
N ASP A 15 11.38 -18.39 -6.56
CA ASP A 15 11.89 -18.43 -7.94
C ASP A 15 13.43 -18.36 -8.01
N VAL A 16 14.06 -17.67 -7.07
CA VAL A 16 15.49 -17.33 -7.12
C VAL A 16 16.16 -17.61 -5.78
N SER A 17 17.34 -18.23 -5.83
CA SER A 17 18.22 -18.40 -4.69
C SER A 17 19.60 -17.86 -5.04
N ILE A 18 20.02 -16.79 -4.36
CA ILE A 18 21.32 -16.13 -4.56
C ILE A 18 22.05 -16.14 -3.22
N ASN A 19 23.28 -16.66 -3.23
CA ASN A 19 24.15 -16.74 -2.06
C ASN A 19 23.44 -17.30 -0.79
N PRO A 20 22.84 -18.50 -0.85
CA PRO A 20 22.02 -19.04 0.25
C PRO A 20 22.83 -19.37 1.51
N LEU A 21 24.16 -19.45 1.41
CA LEU A 21 25.09 -19.70 2.51
C LEU A 21 25.65 -18.40 3.11
N ALA A 22 25.07 -17.25 2.78
CA ALA A 22 25.47 -15.97 3.34
C ALA A 22 25.25 -15.90 4.86
N ASN A 23 25.98 -15.00 5.52
CA ASN A 23 25.81 -14.75 6.95
C ASN A 23 24.45 -14.09 7.26
N VAL A 24 23.93 -13.30 6.32
CA VAL A 24 22.59 -12.70 6.38
C VAL A 24 21.80 -13.20 5.17
N VAL A 25 20.68 -13.89 5.41
CA VAL A 25 19.81 -14.38 4.34
C VAL A 25 18.44 -13.73 4.47
N ILE A 26 18.03 -13.02 3.42
CA ILE A 26 16.69 -12.46 3.29
C ILE A 26 15.81 -13.50 2.61
N MET A 27 14.66 -13.81 3.19
CA MET A 27 13.70 -14.75 2.61
C MET A 27 12.28 -14.36 2.99
N THR A 28 11.29 -14.90 2.28
CA THR A 28 9.88 -14.74 2.69
C THR A 28 9.54 -15.67 3.84
N THR A 29 8.50 -15.33 4.61
CA THR A 29 8.02 -16.15 5.73
C THR A 29 7.61 -17.55 5.27
N GLU A 30 7.10 -17.70 4.05
CA GLU A 30 6.73 -19.00 3.46
C GLU A 30 7.94 -19.90 3.18
N ILE A 31 9.07 -19.31 2.76
CA ILE A 31 10.33 -20.05 2.57
C ILE A 31 10.85 -20.51 3.93
N LEU A 32 10.91 -19.62 4.91
CA LEU A 32 11.31 -19.97 6.29
C LEU A 32 10.43 -21.10 6.85
N ARG A 33 9.11 -21.00 6.68
CA ARG A 33 8.16 -22.03 7.10
C ARG A 33 8.49 -23.38 6.48
N THR A 34 8.75 -23.40 5.18
CA THR A 34 9.09 -24.63 4.44
C THR A 34 10.38 -25.25 4.97
N MET A 35 11.40 -24.43 5.25
CA MET A 35 12.66 -24.89 5.84
C MET A 35 12.46 -25.46 7.24
N LEU A 36 11.62 -24.83 8.07
CA LEU A 36 11.27 -25.30 9.41
C LEU A 36 10.55 -26.66 9.37
N TYR A 37 9.57 -26.82 8.48
CA TYR A 37 8.88 -28.11 8.31
C TYR A 37 9.82 -29.23 7.85
N ARG A 38 10.75 -28.90 6.94
CA ARG A 38 11.74 -29.85 6.42
C ARG A 38 12.89 -30.13 7.39
N LYS A 39 13.00 -29.35 8.47
CA LYS A 39 14.16 -29.37 9.38
C LYS A 39 15.47 -29.22 8.61
N ASP A 40 15.50 -28.23 7.72
CA ASP A 40 16.64 -27.97 6.85
C ASP A 40 17.92 -27.73 7.68
N GLU A 41 19.02 -28.37 7.30
CA GLU A 41 20.29 -28.29 8.02
C GLU A 41 20.86 -26.87 8.04
N SER A 42 20.52 -26.04 7.06
CA SER A 42 20.90 -24.62 7.04
C SER A 42 20.36 -23.83 8.24
N LEU A 43 19.26 -24.29 8.87
CA LEU A 43 18.71 -23.66 10.06
C LEU A 43 19.51 -23.98 11.33
N ALA A 44 20.37 -25.02 11.32
CA ALA A 44 21.07 -25.49 12.52
C ALA A 44 22.04 -24.46 13.12
N ASN A 45 22.53 -23.52 12.32
CA ASN A 45 23.51 -22.51 12.72
C ASN A 45 22.93 -21.10 12.81
N ILE A 46 21.60 -20.96 12.85
CA ILE A 46 20.96 -19.63 12.93
C ILE A 46 21.09 -19.09 14.35
N LYS A 47 21.71 -17.91 14.47
CA LYS A 47 21.87 -17.22 15.75
C LYS A 47 20.71 -16.29 16.11
N THR A 48 19.96 -15.80 15.14
CA THR A 48 18.84 -14.87 15.33
C THR A 48 17.96 -14.87 14.10
N VAL A 49 16.65 -14.75 14.29
CA VAL A 49 15.69 -14.52 13.21
C VAL A 49 15.03 -13.16 13.39
N ILE A 50 14.96 -12.37 12.32
CA ILE A 50 14.24 -11.10 12.29
C ILE A 50 12.93 -11.35 11.54
N PHE A 51 11.80 -11.18 12.23
CA PHE A 51 10.49 -11.13 11.61
C PHE A 51 10.14 -9.66 11.35
N ASP A 52 9.97 -9.31 10.09
CA ASP A 52 9.48 -8.00 9.69
C ASP A 52 7.97 -8.01 9.52
N GLU A 53 7.35 -6.84 9.70
CA GLU A 53 5.91 -6.59 9.58
C GLU A 53 5.01 -7.62 10.29
N VAL A 54 5.31 -7.92 11.55
CA VAL A 54 4.59 -8.94 12.35
C VAL A 54 3.10 -8.62 12.53
N HIS A 55 2.67 -7.38 12.31
CA HIS A 55 1.25 -7.02 12.29
C HIS A 55 0.42 -7.82 11.26
N PHE A 56 1.05 -8.42 10.24
CA PHE A 56 0.40 -9.35 9.31
C PHE A 56 -0.04 -10.67 9.96
N VAL A 57 0.31 -10.95 11.22
CA VAL A 57 -0.22 -12.11 11.95
C VAL A 57 -1.76 -12.09 12.04
N ASN A 58 -2.36 -10.90 12.01
CA ASN A 58 -3.82 -10.75 12.02
C ASN A 58 -4.46 -10.88 10.61
N ASP A 59 -3.66 -11.09 9.57
CA ASP A 59 -4.16 -11.30 8.22
C ASP A 59 -4.86 -12.66 8.12
N PRO A 60 -6.13 -12.73 7.71
CA PRO A 60 -6.89 -13.98 7.71
C PRO A 60 -6.37 -15.03 6.72
N ASP A 61 -5.70 -14.61 5.65
CA ASP A 61 -5.23 -15.50 4.60
C ASP A 61 -3.77 -15.92 4.84
N ARG A 62 -2.94 -15.00 5.34
CA ARG A 62 -1.49 -15.16 5.44
C ARG A 62 -0.97 -15.26 6.86
N GLY A 63 -1.71 -14.80 7.87
CA GLY A 63 -1.27 -14.74 9.28
C GLY A 63 -0.85 -16.09 9.86
N VAL A 64 -1.49 -17.17 9.41
CA VAL A 64 -1.16 -18.55 9.81
C VAL A 64 0.32 -18.90 9.55
N VAL A 65 0.92 -18.35 8.48
CA VAL A 65 2.33 -18.60 8.14
C VAL A 65 3.25 -18.02 9.21
N TRP A 66 2.92 -16.83 9.75
CA TRP A 66 3.69 -16.20 10.83
C TRP A 66 3.52 -17.00 12.13
N GLU A 67 2.31 -17.40 12.49
CA GLU A 67 2.05 -18.20 13.68
C GLU A 67 2.82 -19.52 13.66
N GLU A 68 2.76 -20.25 12.54
CA GLU A 68 3.48 -21.52 12.35
C GLU A 68 4.99 -21.33 12.45
N CYS A 69 5.55 -20.32 11.78
CA CYS A 69 6.98 -20.00 11.87
C CYS A 69 7.42 -19.68 13.30
N ILE A 70 6.63 -18.86 14.01
CA ILE A 70 6.91 -18.53 15.39
C ILE A 70 6.85 -19.81 16.21
N ILE A 71 5.80 -20.63 16.15
CA ILE A 71 5.68 -21.87 16.94
C ILE A 71 6.82 -22.86 16.65
N LEU A 72 7.14 -23.09 15.38
CA LEU A 72 8.13 -24.09 14.94
C LEU A 72 9.58 -23.66 15.16
N MET A 73 9.85 -22.37 15.33
CA MET A 73 11.21 -21.87 15.57
C MET A 73 11.87 -22.61 16.75
N PRO A 74 13.13 -23.06 16.65
CA PRO A 74 13.82 -23.68 17.79
C PRO A 74 13.85 -22.74 19.01
N PRO A 75 13.70 -23.27 20.25
CA PRO A 75 13.55 -22.46 21.46
C PRO A 75 14.80 -21.64 21.80
N ASP A 76 15.98 -22.12 21.40
CA ASP A 76 17.28 -21.48 21.60
C ASP A 76 17.48 -20.26 20.69
N VAL A 77 16.83 -20.21 19.53
CA VAL A 77 16.96 -19.12 18.56
C VAL A 77 16.23 -17.86 19.04
N PRO A 78 16.96 -16.75 19.33
CA PRO A 78 16.36 -15.44 19.59
C PRO A 78 15.61 -14.91 18.37
N MET A 79 14.48 -14.25 18.63
CA MET A 79 13.68 -13.60 17.59
C MET A 79 13.62 -12.09 17.84
N VAL A 80 13.80 -11.31 16.78
CA VAL A 80 13.54 -9.87 16.75
C VAL A 80 12.28 -9.67 15.91
N MET A 81 11.28 -8.98 16.45
CA MET A 81 9.98 -8.79 15.80
C MET A 81 9.74 -7.31 15.56
N LEU A 82 9.71 -6.91 14.29
CA LEU A 82 9.43 -5.55 13.85
C LEU A 82 7.98 -5.46 13.38
N SER A 83 7.27 -4.41 13.78
CA SER A 83 5.85 -4.26 13.48
C SER A 83 5.45 -2.80 13.47
N ALA A 84 4.53 -2.44 12.57
CA ALA A 84 3.69 -1.26 12.72
C ALA A 84 2.91 -1.30 14.06
N THR A 85 2.37 -0.13 14.45
CA THR A 85 1.64 0.00 15.72
C THR A 85 0.38 -0.85 15.71
N VAL A 86 0.35 -1.92 16.53
CA VAL A 86 -0.84 -2.75 16.76
C VAL A 86 -1.36 -2.53 18.19
N PRO A 87 -2.69 -2.36 18.39
CA PRO A 87 -3.24 -2.03 19.71
C PRO A 87 -3.08 -3.16 20.73
N ASN A 88 -2.98 -4.42 20.28
CA ASN A 88 -2.88 -5.63 21.09
C ASN A 88 -1.45 -6.19 21.19
N TYR A 89 -0.41 -5.37 21.00
CA TYR A 89 0.99 -5.84 21.03
C TYR A 89 1.36 -6.55 22.35
N GLY A 90 0.76 -6.17 23.48
CA GLY A 90 1.00 -6.82 24.78
C GLY A 90 0.48 -8.26 24.82
N GLU A 91 -0.74 -8.52 24.34
CA GLU A 91 -1.31 -9.87 24.26
C GLU A 91 -0.48 -10.77 23.33
N PHE A 92 -0.01 -10.20 22.22
CA PHE A 92 0.86 -10.88 21.28
C PHE A 92 2.21 -11.23 21.91
N ALA A 93 2.87 -10.28 22.58
CA ALA A 93 4.12 -10.51 23.29
C ALA A 93 3.98 -11.59 24.38
N ASP A 94 2.88 -11.59 25.12
CA ASP A 94 2.57 -12.62 26.13
C ASP A 94 2.38 -14.00 25.49
N TRP A 95 1.70 -14.08 24.35
CA TRP A 95 1.53 -15.33 23.62
C TRP A 95 2.87 -15.88 23.11
N VAL A 96 3.72 -15.03 22.51
CA VAL A 96 5.07 -15.43 22.08
C VAL A 96 5.89 -15.90 23.28
N GLY A 97 5.87 -15.14 24.38
CA GLY A 97 6.62 -15.46 25.58
C GLY A 97 6.21 -16.79 26.23
N ARG A 98 4.90 -17.08 26.29
CA ARG A 98 4.38 -18.38 26.75
C ARG A 98 4.75 -19.51 25.80
N THR A 99 4.59 -19.32 24.50
CA THR A 99 4.90 -20.35 23.49
C THR A 99 6.38 -20.71 23.48
N LYS A 100 7.25 -19.71 23.67
CA LYS A 100 8.71 -19.88 23.65
C LYS A 100 9.34 -20.07 25.01
N GLN A 101 8.59 -19.92 26.09
CA GLN A 101 9.13 -19.94 27.46
C GLN A 101 10.28 -18.93 27.62
N ARG A 102 10.13 -17.73 27.06
CA ARG A 102 11.14 -16.66 27.07
C ARG A 102 10.50 -15.32 27.40
N THR A 103 11.27 -14.45 28.06
CA THR A 103 10.87 -13.06 28.28
C THR A 103 10.85 -12.31 26.96
N VAL A 104 9.74 -11.64 26.67
CA VAL A 104 9.60 -10.75 25.51
C VAL A 104 9.65 -9.32 26.01
N TYR A 105 10.54 -8.52 25.42
CA TYR A 105 10.66 -7.09 25.70
C TYR A 105 9.89 -6.31 24.63
N THR A 106 9.11 -5.31 25.05
CA THR A 106 8.32 -4.46 24.15
C THR A 106 8.68 -3.00 24.34
N ASP A 107 8.75 -2.27 23.23
CA ASP A 107 8.95 -0.81 23.23
C ASP A 107 7.62 -0.07 23.06
N LYS A 108 7.60 1.21 23.44
CA LYS A 108 6.42 2.07 23.26
C LYS A 108 6.18 2.36 21.78
N PRO A 109 4.92 2.38 21.31
CA PRO A 109 4.63 2.69 19.92
C PRO A 109 4.97 4.15 19.59
N TYR A 110 5.54 4.37 18.40
CA TYR A 110 5.80 5.69 17.84
C TYR A 110 4.58 6.18 17.06
N LEU A 111 4.03 7.33 17.44
CA LEU A 111 2.83 7.91 16.82
C LEU A 111 3.20 8.97 15.79
N LEU A 112 2.53 8.97 14.64
CA LEU A 112 2.65 10.03 13.63
C LEU A 112 1.99 11.32 14.14
N MET A 113 2.80 12.33 14.41
CA MET A 113 2.35 13.63 14.90
C MET A 113 2.19 14.62 13.75
N ASP A 114 1.33 15.62 13.91
CA ASP A 114 1.26 16.75 12.99
C ASP A 114 2.52 17.63 13.05
N ASN A 115 2.58 18.68 12.23
CA ASN A 115 3.70 19.63 12.20
C ASN A 115 3.92 20.41 13.52
N LYS A 116 3.05 20.23 14.51
CA LYS A 116 3.15 20.80 15.86
C LYS A 116 3.48 19.76 16.92
N GLY A 117 3.77 18.52 16.52
CA GLY A 117 4.05 17.43 17.46
C GLY A 117 2.79 16.89 18.16
N VAL A 118 1.60 17.16 17.62
CA VAL A 118 0.33 16.71 18.21
C VAL A 118 -0.20 15.51 17.43
N PHE A 119 -0.44 14.40 18.13
CA PHE A 119 -1.18 13.28 17.57
C PHE A 119 -2.67 13.64 17.46
N ASN A 120 -3.24 13.54 16.26
CA ASN A 120 -4.66 13.82 16.05
C ASN A 120 -5.53 12.62 16.46
N THR A 121 -5.68 12.43 17.78
CA THR A 121 -6.45 11.34 18.39
C THR A 121 -7.88 11.28 17.87
N ALA A 122 -8.51 12.44 17.60
CA ALA A 122 -9.89 12.50 17.14
C ALA A 122 -10.04 11.95 15.71
N ALA A 123 -9.15 12.36 14.80
CA ALA A 123 -9.14 11.84 13.44
C ALA A 123 -8.79 10.34 13.41
N TYR A 124 -7.80 9.92 14.21
CA TYR A 124 -7.44 8.51 14.34
C TYR A 124 -8.63 7.66 14.82
N ARG A 125 -9.28 8.04 15.93
CA ARG A 125 -10.43 7.30 16.46
C ARG A 125 -11.57 7.22 15.45
N LYS A 126 -11.88 8.32 14.78
CA LYS A 126 -12.93 8.33 13.75
C LYS A 126 -12.62 7.34 12.62
N ILE A 127 -11.42 7.36 12.07
CA ILE A 127 -11.00 6.44 11.00
C ILE A 127 -10.98 5.00 11.52
N TYR A 128 -10.46 4.78 12.73
CA TYR A 128 -10.41 3.47 13.36
C TYR A 128 -11.80 2.86 13.53
N ASP A 129 -12.76 3.64 14.04
CA ASP A 129 -14.15 3.22 14.21
C ASP A 129 -14.83 2.95 12.87
N GLU A 130 -14.56 3.76 11.85
CA GLU A 130 -15.08 3.55 10.48
C GLU A 130 -14.56 2.26 9.85
N ILE A 131 -13.26 1.96 9.98
CA ILE A 131 -12.65 0.73 9.49
C ILE A 131 -13.23 -0.48 10.23
N ARG A 132 -13.29 -0.43 11.57
CA ARG A 132 -13.86 -1.52 12.37
C ARG A 132 -15.32 -1.78 12.07
N ALA A 133 -16.10 -0.72 11.81
CA ALA A 133 -17.49 -0.86 11.41
C ALA A 133 -17.63 -1.49 10.01
N ALA A 134 -16.68 -1.26 9.10
CA ALA A 134 -16.65 -1.87 7.78
C ALA A 134 -16.19 -3.35 7.81
N GLU A 135 -15.34 -3.72 8.77
CA GLU A 135 -14.84 -5.09 8.98
C GLU A 135 -15.77 -5.96 9.85
N ALA A 136 -16.74 -5.35 10.54
CA ALA A 136 -17.69 -6.09 11.36
C ALA A 136 -18.54 -7.03 10.46
N PRO A 137 -18.58 -8.34 10.74
CA PRO A 137 -19.41 -9.27 9.99
C PRO A 137 -20.87 -8.83 10.10
N ALA A 138 -21.56 -8.76 8.96
CA ALA A 138 -22.95 -8.34 8.90
C ALA A 138 -23.78 -9.17 9.90
N PRO A 139 -24.52 -8.54 10.83
CA PRO A 139 -25.33 -9.30 11.77
C PRO A 139 -26.32 -10.14 10.98
N HIS A 140 -26.32 -11.46 11.23
CA HIS A 140 -27.26 -12.40 10.65
C HIS A 140 -28.67 -11.81 10.72
N ALA A 141 -29.23 -11.47 9.56
CA ALA A 141 -30.58 -10.96 9.46
C ALA A 141 -31.54 -12.04 9.98
N LYS A 142 -32.01 -11.86 11.22
CA LYS A 142 -33.17 -12.61 11.71
C LYS A 142 -34.33 -12.31 10.77
N GLN A 143 -34.77 -13.34 10.04
CA GLN A 143 -35.99 -13.32 9.25
C GLN A 143 -37.16 -12.90 10.16
N ALA A 144 -37.59 -11.65 10.03
CA ALA A 144 -38.86 -11.20 10.57
C ALA A 144 -39.92 -11.40 9.48
N ALA A 145 -40.74 -12.42 9.68
CA ALA A 145 -41.91 -12.73 8.90
C ALA A 145 -42.95 -11.60 8.96
N GLY A 146 -43.48 -11.24 7.79
CA GLY A 146 -44.89 -10.92 7.57
C GLY A 146 -45.46 -9.62 8.16
N LYS A 147 -45.82 -8.69 7.27
CA LYS A 147 -47.23 -8.31 7.03
C LYS A 147 -47.35 -7.32 5.89
N GLY A 148 -48.03 -7.76 4.82
CA GLY A 148 -48.49 -6.90 3.74
C GLY A 148 -49.69 -6.04 4.15
N LYS A 149 -49.79 -4.87 3.51
CA LYS A 149 -50.96 -4.01 3.25
C LYS A 149 -50.38 -2.73 2.64
N GLY A 150 -50.85 -2.14 1.54
CA GLY A 150 -51.98 -2.34 0.66
C GLY A 150 -51.90 -1.21 -0.39
N LYS A 151 -52.22 -1.52 -1.64
CA LYS A 151 -52.28 -0.57 -2.76
C LYS A 151 -53.34 0.52 -2.51
N GLY A 152 -52.95 1.79 -2.61
CA GLY A 152 -53.86 2.93 -2.71
C GLY A 152 -53.62 3.72 -3.99
N LYS A 153 -54.46 3.50 -5.00
CA LYS A 153 -54.58 4.33 -6.22
C LYS A 153 -55.36 5.60 -5.86
N GLY A 154 -54.78 6.78 -6.09
CA GLY A 154 -55.48 8.06 -6.03
C GLY A 154 -55.14 8.93 -7.25
N LYS A 155 -56.06 8.99 -8.21
CA LYS A 155 -56.05 9.95 -9.34
C LYS A 155 -56.55 11.30 -8.81
N GLY A 156 -55.81 12.38 -9.07
CA GLY A 156 -56.27 13.76 -8.88
C GLY A 156 -55.70 14.67 -9.95
N LYS A 157 -56.56 15.10 -10.88
CA LYS A 157 -56.30 16.13 -11.91
C LYS A 157 -56.45 17.51 -11.25
N GLY A 158 -55.50 18.42 -11.47
CA GLY A 158 -55.64 19.84 -11.12
C GLY A 158 -54.65 20.69 -11.91
N LYS A 159 -55.16 21.49 -12.86
CA LYS A 159 -54.45 22.52 -13.63
C LYS A 159 -54.13 23.72 -12.73
N GLY A 160 -52.94 24.30 -12.86
CA GLY A 160 -52.61 25.62 -12.31
C GLY A 160 -51.26 26.11 -12.83
N LYS A 161 -51.30 27.16 -13.67
CA LYS A 161 -50.13 27.86 -14.23
C LYS A 161 -49.39 28.63 -13.13
N GLY A 162 -48.06 28.55 -13.14
CA GLY A 162 -47.18 29.39 -12.33
C GLY A 162 -45.72 29.09 -12.65
N ALA A 163 -45.11 29.90 -13.51
CA ALA A 163 -43.72 29.77 -13.92
C ALA A 163 -42.80 30.29 -12.81
N HIS A 164 -42.51 29.45 -11.82
CA HIS A 164 -41.31 29.58 -11.00
C HIS A 164 -40.27 28.60 -11.55
N ARG A 165 -39.18 29.13 -12.13
CA ARG A 165 -37.96 28.36 -12.36
C ARG A 165 -37.39 27.99 -10.99
N GLY A 166 -37.84 26.86 -10.45
CA GLY A 166 -37.21 26.21 -9.31
C GLY A 166 -35.76 25.83 -9.65
N PRO A 167 -34.92 25.57 -8.64
CA PRO A 167 -33.54 25.16 -8.87
C PRO A 167 -33.54 23.95 -9.81
N VAL A 168 -32.84 24.08 -10.94
CA VAL A 168 -32.63 22.95 -11.85
C VAL A 168 -31.99 21.83 -11.01
N PRO A 169 -32.59 20.63 -10.93
CA PRO A 169 -31.96 19.54 -10.20
C PRO A 169 -30.60 19.30 -10.84
N LYS A 170 -29.52 19.44 -10.07
CA LYS A 170 -28.16 19.11 -10.52
C LYS A 170 -28.22 17.66 -10.98
N GLN A 171 -28.17 17.43 -12.29
CA GLN A 171 -28.03 16.09 -12.83
C GLN A 171 -26.78 15.46 -12.19
N PRO A 172 -26.84 14.19 -11.77
CA PRO A 172 -25.66 13.50 -11.28
C PRO A 172 -24.56 13.62 -12.33
N LEU A 173 -23.37 14.07 -11.92
CA LEU A 173 -22.22 14.11 -12.81
C LEU A 173 -21.99 12.72 -13.37
N THR A 174 -21.76 12.62 -14.67
CA THR A 174 -21.27 11.37 -15.27
C THR A 174 -19.94 10.98 -14.63
N GLY A 175 -19.61 9.68 -14.61
CA GLY A 175 -18.36 9.21 -14.01
C GLY A 175 -17.11 9.89 -14.59
N GLU A 176 -17.15 10.23 -15.88
CA GLU A 176 -16.07 10.95 -16.56
C GLU A 176 -15.97 12.42 -16.16
N SER A 177 -17.10 13.12 -16.03
CA SER A 177 -17.15 14.50 -15.54
C SER A 177 -16.64 14.60 -14.11
N LYS A 178 -16.94 13.59 -13.28
CA LYS A 178 -16.45 13.50 -11.90
C LYS A 178 -14.94 13.33 -11.85
N ILE A 179 -14.37 12.42 -12.64
CA ILE A 179 -12.92 12.20 -12.69
C ILE A 179 -12.19 13.47 -13.14
N ARG A 180 -12.70 14.17 -14.17
CA ARG A 180 -12.09 15.43 -14.63
C ARG A 180 -12.04 16.48 -13.52
N LEU A 181 -13.13 16.63 -12.77
CA LEU A 181 -13.18 17.57 -11.65
C LEU A 181 -12.22 17.18 -10.51
N GLU A 182 -12.12 15.89 -10.20
CA GLU A 182 -11.19 15.38 -9.20
C GLU A 182 -9.74 15.59 -9.63
N THR A 183 -9.40 15.33 -10.90
CA THR A 183 -8.07 15.61 -11.47
C THR A 183 -7.70 17.09 -11.34
N GLN A 184 -8.62 18.01 -11.66
CA GLN A 184 -8.36 19.45 -11.54
C GLN A 184 -8.09 19.87 -10.09
N LYS A 185 -8.86 19.32 -9.14
CA LYS A 185 -8.63 19.57 -7.70
C LYS A 185 -7.28 19.03 -7.25
N LEU A 186 -6.95 17.81 -7.67
CA LEU A 186 -5.66 17.19 -7.37
C LEU A 186 -4.49 18.02 -7.91
N GLN A 187 -4.59 18.48 -9.16
CA GLN A 187 -3.59 19.35 -9.76
C GLN A 187 -3.41 20.66 -8.96
N GLY A 188 -4.51 21.28 -8.53
CA GLY A 188 -4.48 22.47 -7.69
C GLY A 188 -3.79 22.22 -6.34
N MET A 189 -4.05 21.07 -5.72
CA MET A 189 -3.39 20.66 -4.47
C MET A 189 -1.89 20.44 -4.67
N ILE A 190 -1.49 19.74 -5.73
CA ILE A 190 -0.07 19.50 -6.05
C ILE A 190 0.67 20.83 -6.24
N LYS A 191 0.07 21.78 -6.98
CA LYS A 191 0.66 23.12 -7.19
C LYS A 191 0.78 23.92 -5.90
N ALA A 192 -0.17 23.79 -4.97
CA ALA A 192 -0.05 24.41 -3.65
C ALA A 192 1.09 23.79 -2.82
N LEU A 193 1.25 22.46 -2.86
CA LEU A 193 2.36 21.76 -2.18
C LEU A 193 3.72 22.13 -2.79
N GLU A 194 3.81 22.23 -4.11
CA GLU A 194 5.00 22.69 -4.82
C GLU A 194 5.39 24.12 -4.42
N ALA A 195 4.43 25.04 -4.38
CA ALA A 195 4.67 26.43 -3.98
C ALA A 195 5.13 26.57 -2.52
N ASP A 196 4.72 25.65 -1.65
CA ASP A 196 5.07 25.60 -0.24
C ASP A 196 6.35 24.77 0.06
N ASP A 197 7.05 24.26 -0.97
CA ASP A 197 8.21 23.35 -0.84
C ASP A 197 7.90 22.10 0.00
N LYS A 198 6.71 21.51 -0.20
CA LYS A 198 6.20 20.32 0.52
C LYS A 198 6.18 19.06 -0.33
N LEU A 199 6.91 19.04 -1.44
CA LEU A 199 7.13 17.83 -2.23
C LEU A 199 8.37 17.09 -1.69
N PRO A 200 8.41 15.75 -1.71
CA PRO A 200 7.49 14.88 -2.43
C PRO A 200 6.15 14.61 -1.70
N ALA A 201 5.11 14.25 -2.46
CA ALA A 201 3.79 13.92 -1.92
C ALA A 201 3.23 12.59 -2.46
N THR A 202 2.85 11.67 -1.57
CA THR A 202 2.18 10.41 -1.93
C THR A 202 0.67 10.54 -1.80
N VAL A 203 -0.05 10.30 -2.90
CA VAL A 203 -1.52 10.38 -2.95
C VAL A 203 -2.13 8.99 -3.04
N PHE A 204 -2.79 8.56 -1.96
CA PHE A 204 -3.46 7.24 -1.92
C PHE A 204 -4.79 7.26 -2.66
N VAL A 205 -4.89 6.43 -3.69
CA VAL A 205 -6.10 6.27 -4.51
C VAL A 205 -6.49 4.78 -4.56
N PHE A 206 -7.63 4.45 -3.96
CA PHE A 206 -8.13 3.06 -3.90
C PHE A 206 -8.80 2.62 -5.21
N SER A 207 -8.09 2.73 -6.34
CA SER A 207 -8.49 2.22 -7.65
C SER A 207 -7.34 2.37 -8.65
N ARG A 208 -6.86 1.24 -9.18
CA ARG A 208 -5.75 1.18 -10.16
C ARG A 208 -6.00 2.11 -11.35
N VAL A 209 -7.17 1.97 -11.96
CA VAL A 209 -7.61 2.79 -13.11
C VAL A 209 -7.66 4.28 -12.77
N ARG A 210 -8.08 4.65 -11.56
CA ARG A 210 -8.12 6.07 -11.17
C ARG A 210 -6.71 6.63 -10.95
N CYS A 211 -5.77 5.85 -10.40
CA CYS A 211 -4.37 6.29 -10.28
C CYS A 211 -3.82 6.73 -11.65
N GLU A 212 -3.95 5.87 -12.66
CA GLU A 212 -3.49 6.16 -14.02
C GLU A 212 -4.25 7.34 -14.64
N ARG A 213 -5.59 7.35 -14.54
CA ARG A 213 -6.40 8.43 -15.12
C ARG A 213 -6.16 9.80 -14.50
N TYR A 214 -5.91 9.88 -13.20
CA TYR A 214 -5.57 11.13 -12.55
C TYR A 214 -4.21 11.63 -13.05
N ALA A 215 -3.20 10.76 -13.06
CA ALA A 215 -1.84 11.10 -13.51
C ALA A 215 -1.79 11.52 -14.99
N MET A 216 -2.42 10.75 -15.88
CA MET A 216 -2.51 11.07 -17.31
C MET A 216 -3.39 12.29 -17.59
N GLY A 217 -4.38 12.56 -16.74
CA GLY A 217 -5.27 13.71 -16.84
C GLY A 217 -4.61 15.06 -16.53
N MET A 218 -3.30 15.07 -16.21
CA MET A 218 -2.50 16.26 -15.94
C MET A 218 -1.32 16.36 -16.94
N PRO A 219 -1.56 16.50 -18.25
CA PRO A 219 -0.49 16.43 -19.27
C PRO A 219 0.52 17.59 -19.21
N HIS A 220 0.12 18.73 -18.64
CA HIS A 220 0.97 19.92 -18.51
C HIS A 220 1.62 20.05 -17.13
N LEU A 221 1.43 19.07 -16.25
CA LEU A 221 2.11 19.05 -14.97
C LEU A 221 3.51 18.46 -15.18
N ASP A 222 4.51 19.28 -14.90
CA ASP A 222 5.93 18.94 -14.90
C ASP A 222 6.52 19.43 -13.59
N LEU A 223 7.09 18.50 -12.81
CA LEU A 223 7.62 18.72 -11.47
C LEU A 223 9.15 18.58 -11.43
N LEU A 224 9.80 18.34 -12.58
CA LEU A 224 11.25 18.29 -12.65
C LEU A 224 11.83 19.69 -12.84
N SER A 225 12.89 19.97 -12.09
CA SER A 225 13.49 21.29 -11.97
C SER A 225 14.35 21.72 -13.18
N GLY A 226 14.68 20.78 -14.10
CA GLY A 226 15.48 21.09 -15.29
C GLY A 226 15.81 19.90 -16.20
N SER A 227 16.45 20.20 -17.33
CA SER A 227 16.81 19.21 -18.36
C SER A 227 17.82 18.16 -17.87
N ALA A 228 18.71 18.51 -16.95
CA ALA A 228 19.69 17.59 -16.37
C ALA A 228 19.02 16.50 -15.53
N GLU A 229 18.04 16.85 -14.71
CA GLU A 229 17.26 15.89 -13.91
C GLU A 229 16.48 14.94 -14.82
N ARG A 230 15.79 15.49 -15.83
CA ARG A 230 15.07 14.70 -16.83
C ARG A 230 15.98 13.75 -17.60
N SER A 231 17.20 14.18 -17.93
CA SER A 231 18.18 13.32 -18.60
C SER A 231 18.62 12.14 -17.72
N LYS A 232 18.83 12.36 -16.41
CA LYS A 232 19.12 11.27 -15.46
C LYS A 232 17.98 10.24 -15.40
N VAL A 233 16.74 10.72 -15.33
CA VAL A 233 15.55 9.84 -15.36
C VAL A 233 15.49 9.04 -16.66
N HIS A 234 15.70 9.70 -17.80
CA HIS A 234 15.68 9.05 -19.11
C HIS A 234 16.74 7.94 -19.23
N VAL A 235 17.99 8.24 -18.86
CA VAL A 235 19.10 7.28 -18.90
C VAL A 235 18.79 6.08 -18.00
N PHE A 236 18.35 6.33 -16.76
CA PHE A 236 17.99 5.28 -15.82
C PHE A 236 16.88 4.36 -16.35
N LEU A 237 15.79 4.91 -16.89
CA LEU A 237 14.70 4.12 -17.43
C LEU A 237 15.15 3.29 -18.64
N LYS A 238 15.95 3.88 -19.54
CA LYS A 238 16.52 3.20 -20.69
C LYS A 238 17.39 2.02 -20.28
N GLU A 239 18.26 2.21 -19.29
CA GLU A 239 19.10 1.14 -18.74
C GLU A 239 18.26 0.06 -18.06
N SER A 240 17.28 0.45 -17.25
CA SER A 240 16.39 -0.47 -16.54
C SER A 240 15.62 -1.38 -17.49
N PHE A 241 15.07 -0.83 -18.57
CA PHE A 241 14.28 -1.58 -19.56
C PHE A 241 15.11 -2.21 -20.68
N SER A 242 16.43 -2.03 -20.70
CA SER A 242 17.32 -2.59 -21.72
C SER A 242 17.36 -4.12 -21.72
N LYS A 243 17.02 -4.76 -20.59
CA LYS A 243 16.96 -6.22 -20.44
C LYS A 243 15.72 -6.85 -21.06
N LEU A 244 14.71 -6.04 -21.39
CA LEU A 244 13.49 -6.50 -22.05
C LEU A 244 13.74 -6.63 -23.56
N ASP A 245 13.03 -7.53 -24.22
CA ASP A 245 13.01 -7.62 -25.68
C ASP A 245 12.33 -6.39 -26.28
N GLU A 246 12.60 -6.10 -27.55
CA GLU A 246 12.10 -4.88 -28.22
C GLU A 246 10.57 -4.75 -28.16
N THR A 247 9.85 -5.86 -28.37
CA THR A 247 8.38 -5.89 -28.30
C THR A 247 7.84 -5.55 -26.91
N ASP A 248 8.56 -5.93 -25.85
CA ASP A 248 8.17 -5.67 -24.47
C ASP A 248 8.44 -4.21 -24.10
N ARG A 249 9.52 -3.61 -24.61
CA ARG A 249 9.82 -2.18 -24.40
C ARG A 249 8.75 -1.26 -24.99
N ASP A 250 8.09 -1.70 -26.05
CA ASP A 250 7.01 -0.96 -26.73
C ASP A 250 5.63 -1.10 -26.07
N LEU A 251 5.53 -1.81 -24.94
CA LEU A 251 4.28 -1.96 -24.22
C LEU A 251 3.71 -0.59 -23.79
N PRO A 252 2.39 -0.36 -23.95
CA PRO A 252 1.76 0.92 -23.60
C PRO A 252 1.99 1.36 -22.15
N GLN A 253 2.09 0.41 -21.22
CA GLN A 253 2.37 0.70 -19.80
C GLN A 253 3.78 1.26 -19.60
N ILE A 254 4.78 0.74 -20.31
CA ILE A 254 6.17 1.24 -20.21
C ILE A 254 6.25 2.65 -20.77
N GLN A 255 5.61 2.89 -21.92
CA GLN A 255 5.55 4.22 -22.53
C GLN A 255 4.86 5.23 -21.61
N ALA A 256 3.71 4.86 -21.04
CA ALA A 256 2.96 5.71 -20.12
C ALA A 256 3.74 6.07 -18.86
N VAL A 257 4.40 5.10 -18.22
CA VAL A 257 5.20 5.36 -17.02
C VAL A 257 6.45 6.17 -17.35
N THR A 258 7.07 5.93 -18.51
CA THR A 258 8.21 6.72 -18.97
C THR A 258 7.83 8.18 -19.15
N ASP A 259 6.71 8.47 -19.81
CA ASP A 259 6.20 9.85 -19.97
C ASP A 259 5.95 10.53 -18.62
N LEU A 260 5.29 9.82 -17.69
CA LEU A 260 5.00 10.35 -16.35
C LEU A 260 6.28 10.62 -15.57
N ALA A 261 7.22 9.67 -15.55
CA ALA A 261 8.47 9.78 -14.82
C ALA A 261 9.35 10.93 -15.35
N LEU A 262 9.35 11.17 -16.66
CA LEU A 262 10.06 12.33 -17.27
C LEU A 262 9.46 13.69 -16.90
N ARG A 263 8.29 13.69 -16.25
CA ARG A 263 7.62 14.86 -15.65
C ARG A 263 7.66 14.84 -14.12
N GLY A 264 8.38 13.89 -13.52
CA GLY A 264 8.52 13.74 -12.08
C GLY A 264 7.28 13.15 -11.40
N ILE A 265 6.41 12.47 -12.14
CA ILE A 265 5.17 11.87 -11.62
C ILE A 265 5.30 10.35 -11.65
N GLY A 266 4.91 9.69 -10.56
CA GLY A 266 4.87 8.23 -10.45
C GLY A 266 3.45 7.72 -10.24
N VAL A 267 3.14 6.56 -10.80
CA VAL A 267 1.96 5.75 -10.43
C VAL A 267 2.46 4.43 -9.89
N HIS A 268 1.86 3.95 -8.80
CA HIS A 268 2.21 2.67 -8.20
C HIS A 268 0.93 1.90 -7.80
N HIS A 269 0.79 0.67 -8.29
CA HIS A 269 -0.25 -0.26 -7.88
C HIS A 269 0.03 -1.69 -8.34
N GLY A 270 -0.67 -2.68 -7.76
CA GLY A 270 -0.48 -4.10 -8.07
C GLY A 270 -0.76 -4.55 -9.52
N GLY A 271 -1.30 -3.68 -10.38
CA GLY A 271 -1.45 -3.96 -11.82
C GLY A 271 -0.25 -3.57 -12.70
N LEU A 272 0.80 -2.97 -12.14
CA LEU A 272 2.01 -2.64 -12.88
C LEU A 272 2.93 -3.86 -13.01
N LEU A 273 3.61 -3.99 -14.14
CA LEU A 273 4.65 -4.99 -14.35
C LEU A 273 5.73 -4.87 -13.25
N PRO A 274 6.31 -5.99 -12.77
CA PRO A 274 7.32 -5.96 -11.72
C PRO A 274 8.47 -4.98 -11.97
N ILE A 275 9.04 -5.00 -13.18
CA ILE A 275 10.14 -4.12 -13.59
C ILE A 275 9.74 -2.63 -13.59
N VAL A 276 8.47 -2.33 -13.88
CA VAL A 276 7.93 -0.97 -13.89
C VAL A 276 7.73 -0.48 -12.45
N LYS A 277 7.23 -1.33 -11.55
CA LYS A 277 7.12 -1.00 -10.12
C LYS A 277 8.48 -0.67 -9.53
N GLU A 278 9.47 -1.53 -9.76
CA GLU A 278 10.83 -1.34 -9.28
C GLU A 278 11.44 -0.03 -9.80
N ALA A 279 11.29 0.27 -11.10
CA ALA A 279 11.77 1.53 -11.67
C ALA A 279 11.14 2.76 -11.00
N VAL A 280 9.83 2.75 -10.76
CA VAL A 280 9.11 3.83 -10.07
C VAL A 280 9.59 3.97 -8.62
N GLU A 281 9.75 2.86 -7.89
CA GLU A 281 10.25 2.86 -6.50
C GLU A 281 11.68 3.41 -6.40
N ILE A 282 12.56 3.05 -7.34
CA ILE A 282 13.93 3.56 -7.40
C ILE A 282 13.95 5.05 -7.74
N LEU A 283 13.13 5.50 -8.70
CA LEU A 283 13.03 6.93 -9.03
C LEU A 283 12.47 7.75 -7.87
N PHE A 284 11.50 7.22 -7.13
CA PHE A 284 10.96 7.86 -5.93
C PHE A 284 12.01 7.96 -4.82
N SER A 285 12.73 6.87 -4.52
CA SER A 285 13.78 6.88 -3.48
C SER A 285 14.97 7.78 -3.83
N ARG A 286 15.25 7.98 -5.12
CA ARG A 286 16.26 8.94 -5.63
C ARG A 286 15.76 10.39 -5.70
N GLY A 287 14.51 10.65 -5.32
CA GLY A 287 13.90 11.99 -5.32
C GLY A 287 13.58 12.53 -6.73
N HIS A 288 13.50 11.67 -7.74
CA HIS A 288 13.13 12.05 -9.11
C HIS A 288 11.61 12.02 -9.35
N ILE A 289 10.86 11.30 -8.53
CA ILE A 289 9.39 11.46 -8.45
C ILE A 289 9.10 12.40 -7.28
N LYS A 290 8.23 13.39 -7.53
CA LYS A 290 7.83 14.41 -6.57
C LYS A 290 6.40 14.14 -6.06
#